data_AF-A0A7X8VRQ1-F1
#
_entry.id   AF-A0A7X8VRQ1-F1
#
_cell.length_a   1.000
_cell.length_b   1.000
_cell.length_c   1.000
_cell.angle_alpha   90.00
_cell.angle_beta   90.00
_cell.angle_gamma   90.00
#
_symmetry.space_group_name_H-M   'P 1'
#
loop_
_entity.id
_entity.type
_entity.pdbx_description
1 polymer ?
#
loop_
_entity_poly.entity_id
_entity_poly.type
_entity_poly.pdbx_seq_one_letter_code
_entity_poly.pdbx_strand_id
1 'polypeptide(L)' 'MTSQHTKETTRKAAEILQEAVRREMEIKAKFGQQAVVCGPNGKTRVVSAKYLLQKMKSQ' A
#
# COMPACT_ATOMS: atom_id res chain seq x y z
N MET A 1 -24.41 -17.82 -0.24
CA MET A 1 -23.51 -16.82 -0.86
C MET A 1 -22.47 -17.57 -1.68
N THR A 2 -22.36 -17.34 -2.99
CA THR A 2 -21.44 -18.10 -3.85
C THR A 2 -20.02 -17.56 -3.73
N SER A 3 -19.04 -18.47 -3.70
CA SER A 3 -17.59 -18.18 -3.53
C SER A 3 -17.05 -17.13 -4.50
N GLN A 4 -17.63 -17.01 -5.70
CA GLN A 4 -17.22 -16.02 -6.71
C GLN A 4 -17.57 -14.58 -6.32
N HIS A 5 -18.75 -14.33 -5.75
CA HIS A 5 -19.12 -12.98 -5.31
C HIS A 5 -18.21 -12.50 -4.17
N THR A 6 -17.83 -13.39 -3.25
CA THR A 6 -16.88 -13.07 -2.17
C THR A 6 -15.48 -12.73 -2.72
N LYS A 7 -15.02 -13.43 -3.77
CA LYS A 7 -13.73 -13.13 -4.41
C LYS A 7 -13.74 -11.76 -5.08
N GLU A 8 -14.81 -11.42 -5.77
CA GLU A 8 -14.92 -10.14 -6.48
C GLU A 8 -15.01 -8.95 -5.52
N THR A 9 -15.79 -9.07 -4.45
CA THR A 9 -15.88 -8.02 -3.41
C THR A 9 -14.57 -7.85 -2.66
N THR A 10 -13.87 -8.96 -2.34
CA THR A 10 -12.55 -8.90 -1.70
C THR A 10 -11.52 -8.20 -2.60
N ARG A 11 -11.55 -8.48 -3.91
CA ARG A 11 -10.65 -7.81 -4.87
C ARG A 11 -10.91 -6.30 -4.91
N LYS A 12 -12.18 -5.88 -5.04
CA LYS A 12 -12.55 -4.45 -5.05
C LYS A 12 -12.13 -3.75 -3.75
N ALA A 13 -12.33 -4.41 -2.60
CA ALA A 13 -11.89 -3.88 -1.31
C ALA A 13 -10.36 -3.70 -1.26
N ALA A 14 -9.60 -4.66 -1.77
CA ALA A 14 -8.14 -4.57 -1.84
C ALA A 14 -7.68 -3.43 -2.76
N GLU A 15 -8.30 -3.25 -3.93
CA GLU A 15 -8.01 -2.15 -4.86
C GLU A 15 -8.26 -0.77 -4.23
N ILE A 16 -9.39 -0.61 -3.52
CA ILE A 16 -9.72 0.64 -2.82
C ILE A 16 -8.69 0.94 -1.72
N LEU A 17 -8.30 -0.06 -0.94
CA LEU A 17 -7.29 0.10 0.10
C LEU A 17 -5.92 0.44 -0.47
N GLN A 18 -5.53 -0.19 -1.58
CA GLN A 18 -4.27 0.12 -2.27
C GLN A 18 -4.22 1.56 -2.76
N GLU A 19 -5.31 2.07 -3.32
CA GLU A 19 -5.42 3.46 -3.77
C GLU A 19 -5.35 4.44 -2.59
N ALA A 20 -6.04 4.15 -1.48
CA ALA A 20 -5.95 4.97 -0.27
C ALA A 20 -4.52 5.03 0.29
N VAL A 21 -3.82 3.88 0.35
CA VAL A 21 -2.41 3.81 0.76
C VAL A 21 -1.53 4.61 -0.19
N ARG A 22 -1.77 4.53 -1.51
CA ARG A 22 -1.00 5.30 -2.50
C ARG A 22 -1.14 6.80 -2.27
N ARG A 23 -2.36 7.32 -2.09
CA ARG A 23 -2.60 8.76 -1.81
C ARG A 23 -1.91 9.22 -0.53
N GLU A 24 -1.99 8.43 0.52
CA GLU A 24 -1.30 8.71 1.78
C GLU A 24 0.22 8.76 1.57
N MET A 25 0.79 7.82 0.80
CA MET A 25 2.22 7.83 0.47
C MET A 25 2.64 9.05 -0.36
N GLU A 26 1.79 9.53 -1.27
CA GLU A 26 2.05 10.77 -2.03
C GLU A 26 2.13 12.01 -1.12
N ILE A 27 1.20 12.11 -0.16
CA ILE A 27 1.21 13.17 0.86
C ILE A 27 2.49 13.07 1.70
N LYS A 28 2.80 11.89 2.25
CA LYS A 28 4.01 11.68 3.06
C LYS A 28 5.30 11.97 2.30
N ALA A 29 5.37 11.56 1.04
CA ALA A 29 6.52 11.82 0.17
C ALA A 29 6.72 13.32 -0.06
N LYS A 30 5.63 14.09 -0.25
CA LYS A 30 5.67 15.55 -0.41
C LYS A 30 6.25 16.26 0.82
N PHE A 31 5.95 15.76 2.02
CA PHE A 31 6.44 16.31 3.29
C PHE A 31 7.76 15.69 3.76
N GLY A 32 8.41 14.83 2.96
CA GLY A 32 9.67 14.19 3.34
C GLY A 32 9.53 13.19 4.50
N GLN A 33 8.32 12.70 4.77
CA GLN A 33 8.04 11.79 5.88
C GLN A 33 8.46 10.34 5.56
N GLN A 34 8.48 9.54 6.63
CA GLN A 34 8.78 8.11 6.56
C GLN A 34 7.49 7.27 6.50
N ALA A 35 7.64 6.04 6.01
CA ALA A 35 6.60 5.02 5.95
C ALA A 35 7.09 3.75 6.65
N VAL A 36 6.18 3.01 7.28
CA VAL A 36 6.47 1.73 7.91
C VAL A 36 5.97 0.62 6.99
N VAL A 37 6.83 -0.34 6.68
CA VAL A 37 6.51 -1.50 5.85
C VAL A 37 6.75 -2.79 6.62
N CYS A 38 5.92 -3.81 6.37
CA CYS A 38 6.21 -5.15 6.85
C CYS A 38 7.21 -5.83 5.92
N GLY A 39 8.33 -6.27 6.48
CA GLY A 39 9.33 -7.07 5.79
C GLY A 39 8.94 -8.55 5.69
N PRO A 40 9.75 -9.37 4.99
CA PRO A 40 9.45 -10.77 4.70
C PRO A 40 9.19 -11.65 5.94
N ASN A 41 9.79 -11.30 7.07
CA ASN A 41 9.69 -12.07 8.31
C ASN A 41 8.67 -11.46 9.30
N GLY A 42 7.71 -10.67 8.81
CA GLY A 42 6.76 -9.93 9.66
C GLY A 42 7.38 -8.77 10.46
N LYS A 43 8.70 -8.57 10.37
CA LYS A 43 9.40 -7.45 11.02
C LYS A 43 9.07 -6.14 10.29
N THR A 44 8.67 -5.13 11.04
CA THR A 44 8.46 -3.78 10.50
C THR A 44 9.80 -3.13 10.17
N ARG A 45 9.81 -2.30 9.13
CA ARG A 45 10.95 -1.49 8.71
C ARG A 45 10.46 -0.08 8.40
N VAL A 46 11.25 0.91 8.80
CA VAL A 46 10.99 2.31 8.47
C VAL A 46 11.76 2.66 7.20
N VAL A 47 11.08 3.22 6.21
CA VAL A 47 11.65 3.63 4.92
C VAL A 47 11.18 5.04 4.57
N SER A 48 11.87 5.72 3.64
CA SER A 48 11.35 6.99 3.10
C SER A 48 10.06 6.74 2.32
N ALA A 49 9.03 7.56 2.56
CA ALA A 49 7.79 7.49 1.79
C ALA A 49 8.03 7.78 0.29
N LYS A 50 8.97 8.67 -0.04
CA LYS A 50 9.38 8.96 -1.43
C LYS A 50 9.96 7.73 -2.12
N TYR A 51 10.87 7.02 -1.44
CA TYR A 51 11.44 5.77 -1.96
C TYR A 51 10.37 4.71 -2.19
N LEU A 52 9.48 4.52 -1.20
CA LEU A 52 8.42 3.53 -1.28
C LEU A 52 7.45 3.83 -2.43
N LEU A 53 7.03 5.10 -2.57
CA LEU A 53 6.16 5.53 -3.66
C LEU A 53 6.79 5.28 -5.04
N GLN A 54 8.08 5.56 -5.19
CA GLN A 54 8.79 5.31 -6.45
C GLN A 54 8.84 3.82 -6.77
N LYS A 55 9.11 2.97 -5.76
CA LYS A 55 9.10 1.51 -5.90
C LYS A 55 7.71 0.97 -6.28
N MET A 56 6.64 1.54 -5.73
CA MET A 56 5.27 1.17 -6.06
C MET A 56 4.86 1.57 -7.49
N LYS A 57 5.49 2.60 -8.08
CA LYS A 57 5.24 3.03 -9.47
C LYS A 57 6.06 2.26 -10.50
N SER A 58 7.15 1.60 -10.07
CA SER A 58 8.04 0.81 -10.94
C SER A 58 7.67 -0.69 -11.01
N GLN A 59 6.59 -1.10 -10.35
CA GLN A 59 6.02 -2.45 -10.40
C GLN A 59 4.85 -2.48 -11.36
#